data_AF-A0A9Q3E470-F1
#
_entry.id   AF-A0A9Q3E470-F1
#
_cell.length_a   1.000
_cell.length_b   1.000
_cell.length_c   1.000
_cell.angle_alpha   90.00
_cell.angle_beta   90.00
_cell.angle_gamma   90.00
#
_symmetry.space_group_name_H-M   'P 1'
#
loop_
_entity.id
_entity.type
_entity.pdbx_description
1 polymer ?
#
loop_
_entity_poly.entity_id
_entity_poly.type
_entity_poly.pdbx_seq_one_letter_code
_entity_poly.pdbx_strand_id
1 'polypeptide(L)'
;MSSENDKYSVEKDPYEWCLRQSKRLKAIDPQMNIQMRNPKLLTQIPGELENAVKCRYNQNCTLYDIANTLQDVRKEPNIGK
;
A
#
# COMPACT_ATOMS: atom_id res chain seq x y z
N MET A 1 9.20 16.95 2.28
CA MET A 1 7.76 17.19 2.51
C MET A 1 6.99 16.03 1.92
N SER A 2 6.49 15.09 2.75
CA SER A 2 5.49 14.11 2.26
C SER A 2 4.14 14.81 2.27
N SER A 3 3.55 15.00 1.10
CA SER A 3 2.25 15.65 0.95
C SER A 3 1.18 14.70 1.48
N GLU A 4 0.15 15.23 2.13
CA GLU A 4 -0.98 14.47 2.69
C GLU A 4 -1.68 13.56 1.63
N ASN A 5 -1.55 13.92 0.35
CA ASN A 5 -2.01 13.15 -0.82
C ASN A 5 -1.28 11.82 -1.05
N ASP A 6 -0.16 11.60 -0.38
CA ASP A 6 0.68 10.41 -0.55
C ASP A 6 0.09 9.23 0.24
N LYS A 7 -0.64 9.53 1.32
CA LYS A 7 -1.20 8.50 2.19
C LYS A 7 -2.35 7.74 1.54
N TYR A 8 -2.46 6.45 1.85
CA TYR A 8 -3.63 5.65 1.52
C TYR A 8 -4.82 6.08 2.37
N SER A 9 -6.02 6.03 1.78
CA SER A 9 -7.30 6.20 2.46
C SER A 9 -8.25 5.11 1.96
N VAL A 10 -9.12 4.61 2.83
CA VAL A 10 -10.10 3.55 2.52
C VAL A 10 -11.11 3.96 1.44
N GLU A 11 -11.24 5.25 1.18
CA GLU A 11 -12.06 5.81 0.10
C GLU A 11 -11.42 5.67 -1.28
N LYS A 12 -10.09 5.48 -1.34
CA LYS A 12 -9.35 5.33 -2.59
C LYS A 12 -9.43 3.88 -3.08
N ASP A 13 -9.46 3.70 -4.40
CA ASP A 13 -9.28 2.37 -4.97
C ASP A 13 -7.86 1.85 -4.66
N PRO A 14 -7.71 0.66 -4.03
CA PRO A 14 -6.41 0.12 -3.63
C PRO A 14 -5.47 -0.08 -4.82
N TYR A 15 -5.99 -0.56 -5.94
CA TYR A 15 -5.22 -0.84 -7.14
C TYR A 15 -4.71 0.45 -7.78
N GLU A 16 -5.61 1.42 -7.99
CA GLU A 16 -5.24 2.71 -8.57
C GLU A 16 -4.23 3.45 -7.68
N TRP A 17 -4.43 3.43 -6.36
CA TRP A 17 -3.50 4.07 -5.43
C TRP A 17 -2.12 3.39 -5.45
N CYS A 18 -2.06 2.05 -5.36
CA CYS A 18 -0.81 1.30 -5.42
C CYS A 18 -0.05 1.57 -6.72
N LEU A 19 -0.74 1.58 -7.86
CA LEU A 19 -0.16 1.89 -9.17
C LEU A 19 0.37 3.33 -9.23
N ARG A 20 -0.41 4.30 -8.78
CA ARG A 20 -0.02 5.72 -8.78
C ARG A 20 1.21 5.96 -7.91
N GLN A 21 1.24 5.39 -6.70
CA GLN A 21 2.40 5.53 -5.82
C GLN A 21 3.62 4.78 -6.35
N SER A 22 3.44 3.60 -6.93
CA SER A 22 4.55 2.92 -7.61
C SER A 22 5.13 3.74 -8.75
N LYS A 23 4.30 4.40 -9.56
CA LYS A 23 4.77 5.27 -10.65
C LYS A 23 5.55 6.46 -10.10
N ARG A 24 5.04 7.10 -9.04
CA ARG A 24 5.73 8.21 -8.38
C ARG A 24 7.07 7.81 -7.78
N LEU A 25 7.12 6.69 -7.06
CA LEU A 25 8.34 6.17 -6.46
C LEU A 25 9.39 5.87 -7.54
N LYS A 26 8.99 5.27 -8.66
CA LYS A 26 9.87 5.04 -9.81
C LYS A 26 10.30 6.32 -10.52
N ALA A 27 9.47 7.36 -10.53
CA ALA A 27 9.87 8.66 -11.10
C ALA A 27 10.94 9.35 -10.24
N ILE A 28 10.91 9.13 -8.92
CA ILE A 28 11.92 9.64 -7.99
C ILE A 28 13.22 8.81 -8.10
N ASP A 29 13.09 7.49 -8.16
CA ASP A 29 14.23 6.56 -8.30
C ASP A 29 13.89 5.48 -9.35
N PRO A 30 14.36 5.65 -10.60
CA PRO A 30 14.10 4.71 -11.69
C PRO A 30 14.69 3.32 -11.48
N GLN A 31 15.71 3.17 -10.62
CA GLN A 31 16.36 1.89 -10.32
C GLN A 31 15.66 1.13 -9.19
N MET A 32 14.57 1.68 -8.64
CA MET A 32 13.84 1.08 -7.53
C MET A 32 13.25 -0.29 -7.89
N ASN A 33 13.73 -1.31 -7.20
CA ASN A 33 13.21 -2.67 -7.30
C ASN A 33 12.05 -2.92 -6.32
N ILE A 34 11.45 -4.11 -6.36
CA ILE A 34 10.31 -4.47 -5.50
C ILE A 34 10.66 -4.36 -4.01
N GLN A 35 11.84 -4.82 -3.61
CA GLN A 35 12.30 -4.83 -2.23
C GLN A 35 12.52 -3.42 -1.67
N MET A 36 12.85 -2.45 -2.52
CA MET A 36 12.97 -1.03 -2.15
C MET A 36 11.61 -0.31 -2.20
N ARG A 37 10.80 -0.59 -3.22
CA ARG A 37 9.50 0.07 -3.44
C ARG A 37 8.49 -0.31 -2.39
N ASN A 38 8.33 -1.60 -2.11
CA ASN A 38 7.24 -2.07 -1.26
C ASN A 38 7.34 -1.50 0.16
N PRO A 39 8.49 -1.49 0.86
CA PRO A 39 8.59 -0.85 2.17
C PRO A 39 8.23 0.63 2.14
N LYS A 40 8.70 1.38 1.14
CA LYS A 40 8.36 2.80 0.95
C LYS A 40 6.87 3.04 0.68
N LEU A 41 6.20 2.08 0.05
CA LEU A 41 4.77 2.13 -0.20
C LEU A 41 3.97 1.80 1.07
N LEU A 42 4.43 0.82 1.86
CA LEU A 42 3.81 0.46 3.14
C LEU A 42 3.85 1.61 4.15
N THR A 43 4.93 2.41 4.18
CA THR A 43 4.99 3.60 5.08
C THR A 43 3.99 4.69 4.72
N GLN A 44 3.33 4.60 3.56
CA GLN A 44 2.26 5.51 3.15
C GLN A 44 0.87 4.97 3.52
N ILE A 45 0.79 3.75 4.04
CA ILE A 45 -0.45 3.16 4.54
C ILE A 45 -0.59 3.54 6.03
N PRO A 46 -1.74 4.05 6.48
CA PRO A 46 -1.88 4.49 7.86
C PRO A 46 -2.15 3.31 8.83
N GLY A 47 -1.40 3.28 9.94
CA GLY A 47 -1.77 2.63 11.19
C GLY A 47 -2.15 1.16 11.08
N GLU A 48 -3.39 0.81 11.47
CA GLU A 48 -3.89 -0.57 11.53
C GLU A 48 -3.88 -1.27 10.17
N LEU A 49 -4.09 -0.53 9.08
CA LEU A 49 -4.02 -1.07 7.72
C LEU A 49 -2.60 -1.48 7.35
N GLU A 50 -1.60 -0.70 7.78
CA GLU A 50 -0.19 -1.05 7.56
C GLU A 50 0.15 -2.37 8.24
N ASN A 51 -0.29 -2.56 9.48
CA ASN A 51 -0.09 -3.80 10.23
C ASN A 51 -0.80 -4.99 9.57
N ALA A 52 -2.05 -4.81 9.15
CA ALA A 52 -2.82 -5.87 8.47
C ALA A 52 -2.18 -6.30 7.14
N VAL A 53 -1.59 -5.36 6.40
CA VAL A 53 -0.83 -5.66 5.18
C VAL A 53 0.49 -6.34 5.53
N LYS A 54 1.22 -5.86 6.55
CA LYS A 54 2.50 -6.46 6.99
C LYS A 54 2.34 -7.90 7.48
N CYS A 55 1.24 -8.24 8.15
CA CYS A 55 0.95 -9.62 8.56
C CYS A 55 0.82 -10.59 7.38
N ARG A 56 0.43 -10.08 6.21
CA ARG A 56 0.26 -10.86 4.96
C ARG A 56 1.40 -10.60 3.95
N TYR A 57 2.38 -9.78 4.33
CA TYR A 57 3.48 -9.36 3.46
C TYR A 57 4.61 -10.39 3.47
N ASN A 58 5.08 -10.75 2.27
CA ASN A 58 6.33 -11.46 2.05
C ASN A 58 7.25 -10.63 1.14
N GLN A 59 8.56 -10.91 1.14
CA GLN A 59 9.54 -10.12 0.37
C GLN A 59 9.33 -10.15 -1.15
N ASN A 60 8.54 -11.10 -1.65
CA ASN A 60 8.22 -11.28 -3.05
C ASN A 60 6.80 -10.77 -3.41
N CYS A 61 6.11 -10.12 -2.47
CA CYS A 61 4.78 -9.58 -2.71
C CYS A 61 4.82 -8.57 -3.87
N THR A 62 3.89 -8.76 -4.79
CA THR A 62 3.64 -7.84 -5.88
C THR A 62 2.79 -6.66 -5.40
N LEU A 63 2.65 -5.64 -6.25
CA LEU A 63 1.68 -4.57 -6.00
C LEU A 63 0.24 -5.10 -5.94
N TYR A 64 -0.06 -6.16 -6.70
CA TYR A 64 -1.38 -6.79 -6.71
C TYR A 64 -1.67 -7.45 -5.35
N ASP A 65 -0.68 -8.09 -4.73
CA ASP A 65 -0.85 -8.72 -3.42
C ASP A 65 -1.14 -7.68 -2.33
N ILE A 66 -0.45 -6.53 -2.38
CA ILE A 66 -0.70 -5.40 -1.47
C ILE A 66 -2.10 -4.82 -1.70
N ALA A 67 -2.47 -4.58 -2.97
CA ALA A 67 -3.78 -4.03 -3.32
C ALA A 67 -4.93 -4.97 -2.94
N ASN A 68 -4.80 -6.28 -3.17
CA ASN A 68 -5.76 -7.29 -2.72
C ASN A 68 -5.91 -7.27 -1.21
N THR A 69 -4.80 -7.24 -0.48
CA THR A 69 -4.86 -7.18 0.99
C THR A 69 -5.58 -5.93 1.48
N LEU A 70 -5.30 -4.77 0.88
CA LEU A 70 -6.01 -3.52 1.20
C LEU A 70 -7.50 -3.60 0.83
N GLN A 71 -7.84 -4.29 -0.26
CA GLN A 71 -9.20 -4.51 -0.70
C GLN A 71 -9.98 -5.42 0.25
N ASP A 72 -9.33 -6.46 0.78
CA ASP A 72 -9.91 -7.40 1.74
C ASP A 72 -10.11 -6.74 3.08
N VAL A 73 -9.12 -5.99 3.58
CA VAL A 73 -9.25 -5.24 4.84
C VAL A 73 -10.31 -4.14 4.72
N ARG A 74 -10.49 -3.53 3.54
CA ARG A 74 -11.62 -2.61 3.28
C ARG A 74 -12.97 -3.32 3.35
N LYS A 75 -13.03 -4.60 2.96
CA LYS A 75 -14.26 -5.38 2.88
C LYS A 75 -14.61 -6.10 4.18
N GLU A 76 -13.65 -6.35 5.06
CA GLU A 76 -13.92 -6.80 6.42
C GLU A 76 -14.74 -5.70 7.12
N PRO A 77 -16.08 -5.85 7.24
CA PRO A 77 -16.83 -4.97 8.11
C PRO A 77 -16.34 -5.28 9.53
N ASN A 78 -16.38 -4.31 10.43
CA ASN A 78 -16.28 -4.58 11.87
C ASN A 78 -17.29 -5.68 12.25
N ILE A 79 -16.90 -6.96 12.22
CA ILE A 79 -17.62 -8.04 12.87
C ILE A 79 -17.26 -7.89 14.34
N GLY A 80 -18.03 -7.06 15.04
CA GLY A 80 -17.97 -6.89 16.48
C GLY A 80 -17.48 -5.52 16.95
N LYS A 81 -18.28 -4.47 16.74
CA LYS A 81 -18.47 -3.42 17.74
C LYS A 81 -19.95 -3.06 17.82
#